data_AF-A0A916LG73-F1
#
_entry.id   AF-A0A916LG73-F1
#
_cell.length_a   1.000
_cell.length_b   1.000
_cell.length_c   1.000
_cell.angle_alpha   90.00
_cell.angle_beta   90.00
_cell.angle_gamma   90.00
#
_symmetry.space_group_name_H-M   'P 1'
#
loop_
_entity.id
_entity.type
_entity.pdbx_description
1 polymer ?
#
loop_
_entity_poly.entity_id
_entity_poly.type
_entity_poly.pdbx_seq_one_letter_code
_entity_poly.pdbx_strand_id
1 'polypeptide(L)'
;MGGEQAASVLATVRGEQLSAAGTPWSPDEEEAFKAPIRAQYEDQGNPYYSTARLWDDGIIDPADTRTVVGLALSLCAHAPLDQVGYGVFRM
;
A
#
# COMPACT_ATOMS: atom_id res chain seq x y z
N MET A 1 -2.95 0.78 3.41
CA MET A 1 -2.79 1.06 4.86
C MET A 1 -1.40 1.64 5.07
N GLY A 2 -1.24 2.70 5.87
CA GLY A 2 0.07 3.30 6.15
C GLY A 2 0.87 2.51 7.18
N GLY A 3 2.20 2.72 7.22
CA GLY A 3 3.11 2.01 8.12
C GLY A 3 2.77 2.18 9.61
N GLU A 4 2.42 3.40 10.03
CA GLU A 4 2.00 3.65 11.43
C GLU A 4 0.73 2.88 11.80
N GLN A 5 -0.23 2.78 10.89
CA GLN A 5 -1.47 2.05 11.13
C GLN A 5 -1.20 0.55 11.27
N ALA A 6 -0.37 -0.02 10.40
CA ALA A 6 0.01 -1.42 10.47
C ALA A 6 0.78 -1.73 11.76
N ALA A 7 1.77 -0.89 12.10
CA ALA A 7 2.54 -1.03 13.33
C ALA A 7 1.65 -0.92 14.57
N SER A 8 0.74 0.05 14.61
CA SER A 8 -0.20 0.26 15.72
C SER A 8 -1.13 -0.94 15.93
N VAL A 9 -1.74 -1.48 14.86
CA VAL A 9 -2.64 -2.65 14.98
C VAL A 9 -1.88 -3.88 15.46
N LEU A 10 -0.70 -4.15 14.87
CA LEU A 10 0.13 -5.29 15.27
C LEU A 10 0.62 -5.14 16.72
N ALA A 11 0.96 -3.92 17.14
CA ALA A 11 1.36 -3.63 18.50
C ALA A 11 0.22 -3.86 19.49
N THR A 12 -0.98 -3.38 19.20
CA THR A 12 -2.17 -3.62 20.05
C THR A 12 -2.43 -5.10 20.26
N VAL A 13 -2.46 -5.90 19.19
CA VAL A 13 -2.70 -7.35 19.29
C VAL A 13 -1.60 -8.04 20.12
N ARG A 14 -0.34 -7.65 19.91
CA ARG A 14 0.78 -8.21 20.68
C ARG A 14 0.73 -7.80 22.16
N GLY A 15 0.41 -6.55 22.45
CA GLY A 15 0.28 -6.01 23.81
C GLY A 15 -0.85 -6.68 24.59
N GLU A 16 -1.99 -6.94 23.96
CA GLU A 16 -3.10 -7.70 24.55
C GLU A 16 -2.68 -9.13 24.92
N GLN A 17 -1.94 -9.81 24.02
CA GLN A 17 -1.40 -11.15 24.28
C GLN A 17 -0.40 -11.16 25.45
N LEU A 18 0.52 -10.20 25.49
CA LEU A 18 1.52 -10.07 26.55
C LEU A 18 0.89 -9.77 27.91
N SER A 19 -0.12 -8.90 27.92
CA SER A 19 -0.89 -8.58 29.12
C SER A 19 -1.65 -9.81 29.64
N ALA A 20 -2.28 -10.58 28.75
CA ALA A 20 -2.94 -11.85 29.11
C ALA A 20 -1.97 -12.91 29.63
N ALA A 21 -0.71 -12.89 29.19
CA ALA A 21 0.37 -13.75 29.68
C ALA A 21 1.00 -13.28 31.01
N GLY A 22 0.57 -12.14 31.56
CA GLY A 22 1.11 -11.57 32.79
C GLY A 22 2.46 -10.88 32.64
N THR A 23 2.89 -10.61 31.41
CA THR A 23 4.17 -9.97 31.08
C THR A 23 3.94 -8.76 30.16
N PRO A 24 3.25 -7.70 30.61
CA PRO A 24 3.02 -6.51 29.80
C PRO A 24 4.34 -5.86 29.43
N TRP A 25 4.45 -5.38 28.19
CA TRP A 25 5.62 -4.65 27.74
C TRP A 25 5.67 -3.22 28.30
N SER A 26 6.87 -2.65 28.36
CA SER A 26 7.11 -1.24 28.58
C SER A 26 6.88 -0.42 27.31
N PRO A 27 6.73 0.91 27.42
CA PRO A 27 6.62 1.79 26.25
C PRO A 27 7.81 1.68 25.28
N ASP A 28 9.01 1.45 25.81
CA ASP A 28 10.23 1.31 25.00
C ASP A 28 10.24 0.00 24.20
N GLU A 29 9.75 -1.09 24.78
CA GLU A 29 9.60 -2.39 24.11
C GLU A 29 8.52 -2.34 23.02
N GLU A 30 7.42 -1.63 23.25
CA GLU A 30 6.38 -1.38 22.25
C GLU A 30 6.94 -0.58 21.06
N GLU A 31 7.65 0.51 21.32
CA GLU A 31 8.24 1.33 20.26
C GLU A 31 9.34 0.58 19.50
N ALA A 32 10.15 -0.23 20.20
CA ALA A 32 11.13 -1.11 19.56
C ALA A 32 10.47 -2.16 18.65
N PHE A 33 9.26 -2.63 18.98
CA PHE A 33 8.48 -3.52 18.13
C PHE A 33 7.89 -2.81 16.90
N LYS A 34 7.36 -1.59 17.08
CA LYS A 34 6.74 -0.80 16.00
C LYS A 34 7.76 -0.26 15.00
N ALA A 35 8.94 0.16 15.46
CA ALA A 35 9.98 0.78 14.64
C ALA A 35 10.36 0.00 13.36
N PRO A 36 10.70 -1.30 13.40
CA PRO A 36 11.05 -2.05 12.20
C PRO A 36 9.87 -2.20 11.23
N ILE A 37 8.63 -2.29 11.73
CA ILE A 37 7.43 -2.38 10.88
C ILE A 37 7.24 -1.07 10.10
N ARG A 38 7.38 0.08 10.78
CA ARG A 38 7.30 1.39 10.10
C ARG A 38 8.39 1.55 9.06
N ALA A 39 9.63 1.18 9.39
CA ALA A 39 10.75 1.24 8.46
C ALA A 39 10.52 0.34 7.24
N GLN A 40 9.98 -0.87 7.43
CA GLN A 40 9.61 -1.76 6.33
C GLN A 40 8.59 -1.12 5.41
N TYR A 41 7.53 -0.51 5.95
CA TYR A 41 6.51 0.14 5.13
C TYR A 41 7.03 1.38 4.40
N GLU A 42 7.97 2.12 4.99
CA GLU A 42 8.61 3.27 4.33
C GLU A 42 9.46 2.81 3.13
N ASP A 43 10.27 1.76 3.31
CA ASP A 43 11.07 1.18 2.24
C ASP A 43 10.20 0.60 1.12
N GLN A 44 9.21 -0.21 1.48
CA GLN A 44 8.37 -0.92 0.52
C GLN A 44 7.27 -0.05 -0.10
N GLY A 45 6.91 1.06 0.55
CA GLY A 45 5.97 2.05 0.04
C GLY A 45 6.60 3.05 -0.93
N ASN A 46 7.92 3.02 -1.11
CA ASN A 46 8.63 3.90 -2.03
C ASN A 46 8.24 3.60 -3.50
N PRO A 47 8.01 4.62 -4.35
CA PRO A 47 7.75 4.41 -5.78
C PRO A 47 8.79 3.54 -6.48
N TYR A 48 10.07 3.66 -6.12
CA TYR A 48 11.14 2.84 -6.71
C TYR A 48 11.02 1.36 -6.31
N TYR A 49 10.51 1.07 -5.12
CA TYR A 49 10.27 -0.31 -4.70
C TYR A 49 9.16 -0.97 -5.54
N SER A 50 8.10 -0.20 -5.83
CA SER A 50 6.96 -0.60 -6.67
C SER A 50 7.38 -0.85 -8.12
N THR A 51 8.03 0.13 -8.74
CA THR A 51 8.38 0.06 -10.18
C THR A 51 9.41 -1.03 -10.48
N ALA A 52 10.32 -1.31 -9.54
CA ALA A 52 11.28 -2.42 -9.65
C ALA A 52 10.62 -3.82 -9.68
N ARG A 53 9.32 -3.90 -9.35
CA ARG A 53 8.52 -5.14 -9.29
C ARG A 53 7.37 -5.16 -10.28
N LEU A 54 7.30 -4.19 -11.20
CA LEU A 54 6.23 -4.05 -12.19
C LEU A 54 4.83 -4.01 -11.58
N TRP A 55 4.71 -3.42 -10.39
CA TRP A 55 3.38 -3.13 -9.81
C TRP A 55 2.74 -1.90 -10.45
N ASP A 56 3.54 -1.12 -11.16
CA ASP A 56 3.19 -0.03 -12.05
C ASP A 56 3.95 -0.17 -13.37
N ASP A 57 3.46 0.50 -14.41
CA ASP A 57 4.10 0.54 -15.74
C ASP A 57 5.20 1.62 -15.84
N GLY A 58 5.61 2.22 -14.71
CA GLY A 58 6.66 3.22 -14.64
C GLY A 58 6.32 4.43 -13.78
N ILE A 59 7.36 5.05 -13.22
CA ILE A 59 7.30 6.35 -12.55
C ILE A 59 7.41 7.44 -13.62
N ILE A 60 6.52 8.44 -13.56
CA ILE A 60 6.51 9.60 -14.46
C ILE A 60 6.65 10.90 -13.68
N ASP A 61 7.15 11.94 -14.36
CA ASP A 61 7.06 13.31 -13.82
C ASP A 61 5.57 13.69 -13.70
N PRO A 62 5.10 14.18 -12.53
CA PRO A 62 3.73 14.64 -12.37
C PRO A 62 3.28 15.65 -13.44
N ALA A 63 4.18 16.50 -13.95
CA ALA A 63 3.89 17.45 -15.02
C ALA A 63 3.54 16.78 -16.36
N ASP A 64 4.06 15.57 -16.61
CA ASP A 64 3.86 14.82 -17.85
C ASP A 64 2.58 13.98 -17.86
N THR A 65 1.84 13.92 -16.75
CA THR A 65 0.61 13.12 -16.60
C THR A 65 -0.35 13.30 -17.79
N ARG A 66 -0.59 14.54 -18.23
CA ARG A 66 -1.48 14.82 -19.37
C ARG A 66 -0.99 14.18 -20.67
N THR A 67 0.31 14.29 -20.93
CA THR A 67 0.94 13.76 -22.14
C THR A 67 0.89 12.25 -22.15
N VAL A 68 1.27 11.60 -21.05
CA VAL A 68 1.28 10.14 -20.90
C VAL A 68 -0.13 9.57 -21.07
N VAL A 69 -1.13 10.13 -20.36
CA VAL A 69 -2.53 9.67 -20.48
C VAL A 69 -3.07 9.91 -21.89
N GLY A 70 -2.76 11.04 -22.52
CA GLY A 70 -3.19 11.34 -23.89
C GLY A 70 -2.66 10.33 -24.91
N LEU A 71 -1.38 9.95 -24.79
CA LEU A 71 -0.78 8.91 -25.62
C LEU A 71 -1.40 7.54 -25.35
N ALA A 72 -1.57 7.16 -24.08
CA ALA A 72 -2.19 5.88 -23.71
C ALA A 72 -3.61 5.75 -24.28
N LEU A 73 -4.44 6.80 -24.16
CA LEU A 73 -5.79 6.81 -24.74
C LEU A 73 -5.78 6.72 -26.28
N SER A 74 -4.84 7.40 -26.93
CA SER A 74 -4.67 7.29 -28.39
C SER A 74 -4.34 5.86 -28.81
N LEU A 75 -3.52 5.15 -28.04
CA LEU A 75 -3.18 3.75 -28.30
C LEU A 75 -4.39 2.84 -28.07
N CYS A 76 -5.12 3.02 -26.97
CA CYS A 76 -6.33 2.25 -26.66
C CYS A 76 -7.43 2.43 -27.72
N ALA A 77 -7.53 3.60 -28.35
CA ALA A 77 -8.52 3.87 -29.39
C ALA A 77 -8.37 3.01 -30.67
N HIS A 78 -7.28 2.28 -30.81
CA HIS A 78 -7.07 1.35 -31.93
C HIS A 78 -7.68 -0.04 -31.71
N ALA A 79 -8.22 -0.33 -30.51
CA ALA A 79 -8.93 -1.56 -30.23
C ALA A 79 -10.47 -1.33 -30.17
N PRO A 80 -11.29 -2.31 -30.59
CA PRO A 80 -12.75 -2.22 -30.41
C PRO A 80 -13.11 -2.23 -28.92
N LEU A 81 -14.18 -1.50 -28.56
CA LEU A 81 -14.74 -1.49 -27.22
C LEU A 81 -15.85 -2.53 -27.11
N ASP A 82 -15.69 -3.49 -26.20
CA ASP A 82 -16.72 -4.50 -25.93
C ASP A 82 -17.90 -3.91 -25.13
N GLN A 83 -19.06 -4.56 -25.22
CA GLN A 83 -20.22 -4.19 -24.40
C GLN A 83 -19.93 -4.41 -22.91
N VAL A 84 -20.22 -3.40 -22.09
CA VAL A 84 -20.04 -3.50 -20.63
C VAL A 84 -21.10 -4.43 -20.03
N GLY A 85 -20.65 -5.47 -19.32
CA GLY A 85 -21.49 -6.33 -18.49
C GLY A 85 -21.14 -6.13 -17.01
N TYR A 86 -22.15 -6.04 -16.15
CA TYR A 86 -21.97 -5.97 -14.70
C TYR A 86 -22.36 -7.29 -14.02
N GLY A 87 -21.73 -7.57 -12.88
CA GLY A 87 -22.15 -8.64 -11.98
C GLY A 87 -23.38 -8.26 -11.14
N VAL A 88 -23.68 -9.07 -10.12
CA VAL A 88 -24.78 -8.79 -9.19
C VAL A 88 -24.40 -7.67 -8.22
N PHE A 89 -25.24 -6.64 -8.12
CA PHE A 89 -25.13 -5.62 -7.09
C PHE A 89 -25.82 -6.08 -5.80
N ARG A 90 -25.09 -6.03 -4.67
CA ARG A 90 -25.67 -6.23 -3.33
C ARG A 90 -26.23 -4.89 -2.86
N MET A 91 -27.56 -4.78 -2.79
CA MET A 91 -28.31 -3.62 -2.27
C MET A 91 -28.49 -3.70 -0.77
#